data_AF-A0A816X3X3-F1
#
_entry.id   AF-A0A816X3X3-F1
#
_cell.length_a   1.000
_cell.length_b   1.000
_cell.length_c   1.000
_cell.angle_alpha   90.00
_cell.angle_beta   90.00
_cell.angle_gamma   90.00
#
_symmetry.space_group_name_H-M   'P 1'
#
loop_
_entity.id
_entity.type
_entity.pdbx_description
1 polymer ?
#
loop_
_entity_poly.entity_id
_entity_poly.type
_entity_poly.pdbx_seq_one_letter_code
_entity_poly.pdbx_strand_id
1 'polypeptide(L)'
;LETASETTTIQTFAENHIHSYACLNDNILSRPPFSTIQLQYIIDLYETIEENAFDKVLRAYVKKELTEETFTDEERERVRREFSRMTFEKETIAKTLKSVDSWISMLRRLMIRVLNANISLNVPLQLYLERTDLWSDRVSDLDLETFQVDDDILLQHTYVILRGLEKKQESNNKLPQQQQQKTSEIQSKEGEQENFQTWFGNTAKVATKPKVLKPKIRV
;
A
#
# COMPACT_ATOMS: atom_id res chain seq x y z
N LEU A 1 -20.15 35.46 10.72
CA LEU A 1 -19.73 34.58 11.84
C LEU A 1 -19.23 33.30 11.20
N GLU A 2 -17.95 33.27 10.87
CA GLU A 2 -17.27 32.05 10.42
C GLU A 2 -17.20 31.12 11.62
N THR A 3 -17.96 30.01 11.58
CA THR A 3 -17.78 28.92 12.53
C THR A 3 -16.43 28.28 12.20
N ALA A 4 -15.39 28.63 12.96
CA ALA A 4 -14.15 27.88 12.99
C ALA A 4 -14.50 26.45 13.41
N SER A 5 -14.58 25.55 12.43
CA SER A 5 -14.73 24.12 12.68
C SER A 5 -13.50 23.68 13.47
N GLU A 6 -13.68 23.40 14.76
CA GLU A 6 -12.60 22.86 15.59
C GLU A 6 -12.05 21.59 14.92
N THR A 7 -10.81 21.65 14.45
CA THR A 7 -10.14 20.53 13.81
C THR A 7 -9.82 19.48 14.86
N THR A 8 -10.69 18.47 14.96
CA THR A 8 -10.53 17.35 15.90
C THR A 8 -9.45 16.39 15.38
N THR A 9 -8.53 15.93 16.24
CA THR A 9 -7.53 14.90 15.90
C THR A 9 -8.10 13.50 16.09
N ILE A 10 -7.47 12.49 15.46
CA ILE A 10 -7.83 11.08 15.64
C ILE A 10 -7.76 10.69 17.13
N GLN A 11 -6.71 11.14 17.83
CA GLN A 11 -6.54 10.88 19.26
C GLN A 11 -7.68 11.49 20.07
N THR A 12 -7.96 12.78 19.90
CA THR A 12 -9.02 13.47 20.67
C THR A 12 -10.40 12.88 20.39
N PHE A 13 -10.68 12.51 19.14
CA PHE A 13 -11.91 11.80 18.80
C PHE A 13 -12.02 10.47 19.55
N ALA A 14 -10.94 9.67 19.52
CA ALA A 14 -10.94 8.37 20.14
C ALA A 14 -11.08 8.46 21.67
N GLU A 15 -10.40 9.43 22.30
CA GLU A 15 -10.51 9.69 23.73
C GLU A 15 -11.95 10.05 24.14
N ASN A 16 -12.61 10.90 23.36
CA ASN A 16 -13.94 11.40 23.70
C ASN A 16 -15.06 10.40 23.38
N HIS A 17 -14.87 9.54 22.37
CA HIS A 17 -15.98 8.75 21.80
C HIS A 17 -15.79 7.22 21.86
N ILE A 18 -14.58 6.72 22.11
CA ILE A 18 -14.30 5.27 22.15
C ILE A 18 -14.00 4.85 23.59
N HIS A 19 -14.99 4.32 24.29
CA HIS A 19 -14.91 4.00 25.73
C HIS A 19 -14.04 2.78 26.08
N SER A 20 -13.52 2.07 25.09
CA SER A 20 -12.66 0.89 25.26
C SER A 20 -11.23 1.17 24.76
N TYR A 21 -10.42 1.79 25.61
CA TYR A 21 -9.03 2.20 25.35
C TYR A 21 -8.03 1.05 25.21
N ALA A 22 -8.46 -0.20 25.28
CA ALA A 22 -7.58 -1.36 25.25
C ALA A 22 -6.78 -1.49 23.93
N CYS A 23 -7.28 -0.94 22.81
CA CYS A 23 -6.61 -0.99 21.51
C CYS A 23 -5.75 0.25 21.19
N LEU A 24 -5.92 1.37 21.89
CA LEU A 24 -5.18 2.62 21.67
C LEU A 24 -4.08 2.85 22.72
N ASN A 25 -4.03 1.99 23.75
CA ASN A 25 -3.05 2.05 24.83
C ASN A 25 -1.62 1.68 24.39
N ASP A 26 -1.43 1.26 23.14
CA ASP A 26 -0.10 1.15 22.57
C ASP A 26 0.40 2.54 22.21
N ASN A 27 1.42 2.98 22.95
CA ASN A 27 2.18 4.26 22.93
C ASN A 27 2.42 4.95 21.56
N ILE A 28 2.12 4.32 20.44
CA ILE A 28 2.41 4.83 19.10
C ILE A 28 1.39 5.89 18.68
N LEU A 29 0.08 5.66 18.88
CA LEU A 29 -0.97 6.60 18.43
C LEU A 29 -1.08 7.86 19.30
N SER A 30 -0.62 7.79 20.55
CA SER A 30 -0.58 8.92 21.49
C SER A 30 0.69 9.78 21.38
N ARG A 31 1.64 9.41 20.51
CA ARG A 31 2.90 10.13 20.31
C ARG A 31 2.93 10.82 18.95
N PRO A 32 3.56 12.01 18.85
CA PRO A 32 3.83 12.62 17.56
C PRO A 32 4.66 11.69 16.65
N PRO A 33 4.40 11.67 15.34
CA PRO A 33 3.43 12.53 14.63
C PRO A 33 1.97 12.03 14.69
N PHE A 34 1.70 10.80 15.12
CA PHE A 34 0.36 10.17 15.01
C PHE A 34 -0.72 10.86 15.84
N SER A 35 -0.37 11.37 17.02
CA SER A 35 -1.30 12.14 17.88
C SER A 35 -1.79 13.44 17.24
N THR A 36 -1.06 13.96 16.26
CA THR A 36 -1.33 15.26 15.62
C THR A 36 -2.13 15.13 14.33
N ILE A 37 -2.42 13.91 13.88
CA ILE A 37 -3.16 13.67 12.65
C ILE A 37 -4.62 14.09 12.86
N GLN A 38 -5.09 15.00 12.00
CA GLN A 38 -6.49 15.43 12.01
C GLN A 38 -7.41 14.27 11.63
N LEU A 39 -8.58 14.19 12.26
CA LEU A 39 -9.55 13.11 12.05
C LEU A 39 -9.94 12.96 10.58
N GLN A 40 -9.95 14.05 9.82
CA GLN A 40 -10.24 14.03 8.38
C GLN A 40 -9.30 13.11 7.57
N TYR A 41 -8.09 12.82 8.08
CA TYR A 41 -7.10 11.97 7.43
C TYR A 41 -7.11 10.52 7.97
N ILE A 42 -8.14 10.11 8.72
CA ILE A 42 -8.20 8.75 9.28
C ILE A 42 -8.22 7.68 8.18
N ILE A 43 -8.96 7.91 7.09
CA ILE A 43 -9.03 6.99 5.95
C ILE A 43 -7.65 6.90 5.29
N ASP A 44 -7.05 8.03 4.95
CA ASP A 44 -5.70 8.10 4.35
C ASP A 44 -4.65 7.39 5.21
N LEU A 45 -4.74 7.53 6.53
CA LEU A 45 -3.85 6.84 7.46
C LEU A 45 -4.02 5.31 7.37
N TYR A 46 -5.26 4.80 7.35
CA TYR A 46 -5.52 3.38 7.20
C TYR A 46 -5.05 2.85 5.84
N GLU A 47 -5.33 3.56 4.75
CA GLU A 47 -4.86 3.20 3.41
C GLU A 47 -3.33 3.13 3.37
N THR A 48 -2.66 4.14 3.93
CA THR A 48 -1.19 4.19 4.01
C THR A 48 -0.63 3.02 4.83
N ILE A 49 -1.30 2.63 5.92
CA ILE A 49 -0.90 1.49 6.75
C ILE A 49 -1.05 0.18 5.96
N GLU A 50 -2.17 -0.03 5.26
CA GLU A 50 -2.40 -1.22 4.45
C GLU A 50 -1.34 -1.35 3.35
N GLU A 51 -1.08 -0.27 2.61
CA GLU A 51 -0.09 -0.25 1.53
C GLU A 51 1.32 -0.52 2.08
N ASN A 52 1.70 0.09 3.22
CA ASN A 52 2.97 -0.20 3.87
C ASN A 52 3.07 -1.63 4.40
N ALA A 53 1.99 -2.17 4.97
CA ALA A 53 1.94 -3.54 5.46
C ALA A 53 2.07 -4.54 4.31
N PHE A 54 1.50 -4.23 3.14
CA PHE A 54 1.71 -5.03 1.94
C PHE A 54 3.18 -5.07 1.56
N ASP A 55 3.80 -3.90 1.39
CA ASP A 55 5.18 -3.82 0.91
C ASP A 55 6.21 -4.42 1.87
N LYS A 56 6.03 -4.21 3.18
CA LYS A 56 7.00 -4.63 4.20
C LYS A 56 6.78 -6.04 4.72
N VAL A 57 5.54 -6.54 4.69
CA VAL A 57 5.18 -7.82 5.30
C VAL A 57 4.65 -8.77 4.23
N LEU A 58 3.47 -8.52 3.68
CA LEU A 58 2.76 -9.54 2.90
C LEU A 58 3.39 -9.84 1.54
N ARG A 59 4.16 -8.91 0.95
CA ARG A 59 4.86 -9.13 -0.32
C ARG A 59 5.75 -10.38 -0.28
N ALA A 60 6.34 -10.69 0.88
CA ALA A 60 7.19 -11.87 1.07
C ALA A 60 6.39 -13.18 1.32
N TYR A 61 5.10 -13.07 1.64
CA TYR A 61 4.23 -14.20 2.02
C TYR A 61 3.07 -14.41 1.04
N VAL A 62 3.13 -13.80 -0.16
CA VAL A 62 2.17 -14.07 -1.22
C VAL A 62 2.17 -15.57 -1.48
N LYS A 63 1.00 -16.21 -1.28
CA LYS A 63 0.84 -17.66 -1.47
C LYS A 63 1.32 -18.04 -2.87
N LYS A 64 1.95 -19.20 -3.00
CA LYS A 64 2.46 -19.70 -4.29
C LYS A 64 1.39 -19.66 -5.40
N GLU A 65 0.15 -19.97 -5.06
CA GLU A 65 -1.03 -19.93 -5.96
C GLU A 65 -1.28 -18.55 -6.60
N LEU A 66 -0.75 -17.49 -5.99
CA LEU A 66 -0.87 -16.11 -6.45
C LEU A 66 0.42 -15.59 -7.11
N THR A 67 1.52 -16.34 -7.08
CA THR A 67 2.78 -15.88 -7.67
C THR A 67 2.76 -16.06 -9.19
N GLU A 68 3.58 -15.25 -9.87
CA GLU A 68 3.72 -15.32 -11.33
C GLU A 68 4.06 -16.74 -11.83
N GLU A 69 4.77 -17.53 -11.03
CA GLU A 69 5.21 -18.89 -11.35
C GLU A 69 4.08 -19.90 -11.52
N THR A 70 2.87 -19.60 -11.02
CA THR A 70 1.70 -20.46 -11.17
C THR A 70 1.07 -20.34 -12.56
N PHE A 71 1.41 -19.28 -13.31
CA PHE A 71 0.80 -18.96 -14.59
C PHE A 71 1.83 -19.07 -15.73
N THR A 72 1.38 -19.44 -16.93
CA THR A 72 2.23 -19.41 -18.12
C THR A 72 2.65 -17.98 -18.46
N ASP A 73 3.76 -17.80 -19.19
CA ASP A 73 4.18 -16.45 -19.61
C ASP A 73 3.13 -15.82 -20.53
N GLU A 74 2.51 -16.63 -21.39
CA GLU A 74 1.42 -16.22 -22.28
C GLU A 74 0.19 -15.73 -21.50
N GLU A 75 -0.21 -16.45 -20.46
CA GLU A 75 -1.33 -16.07 -19.61
C GLU A 75 -1.04 -14.78 -18.83
N ARG A 76 0.16 -14.65 -18.27
CA ARG A 76 0.58 -13.44 -17.55
C ARG A 76 0.54 -12.21 -18.44
N GLU A 77 1.04 -12.36 -19.65
CA GLU A 77 1.06 -11.29 -20.65
C GLU A 77 -0.35 -10.94 -21.13
N ARG A 78 -1.19 -11.94 -21.40
CA ARG A 78 -2.60 -11.77 -21.76
C ARG A 78 -3.35 -10.96 -20.70
N VAL A 79 -3.29 -11.41 -19.43
CA VAL A 79 -4.03 -10.77 -18.34
C VAL A 79 -3.58 -9.33 -18.13
N ARG A 80 -2.27 -9.05 -18.13
CA ARG A 80 -1.76 -7.68 -17.97
C ARG A 80 -2.25 -6.75 -19.09
N ARG A 81 -2.24 -7.25 -20.33
CA ARG A 81 -2.66 -6.48 -21.52
C ARG A 81 -4.16 -6.22 -21.51
N GLU A 82 -4.96 -7.25 -21.27
CA GLU A 82 -6.42 -7.14 -21.20
C GLU A 82 -6.84 -6.19 -20.07
N PHE A 83 -6.27 -6.37 -18.88
CA PHE A 83 -6.50 -5.48 -17.75
C PHE A 83 -6.18 -4.02 -18.08
N SER A 84 -5.00 -3.74 -18.64
CA SER A 84 -4.57 -2.37 -18.96
C SER A 84 -5.52 -1.70 -19.97
N ARG A 85 -5.87 -2.43 -21.04
CA ARG A 85 -6.78 -1.97 -22.11
C ARG A 85 -8.18 -1.64 -21.60
N MET A 86 -8.67 -2.41 -20.62
CA MET A 86 -10.01 -2.25 -20.04
C MET A 86 -10.09 -1.20 -18.94
N THR A 87 -8.94 -0.80 -18.39
CA THR A 87 -8.83 0.09 -17.23
C THR A 87 -8.18 1.41 -17.64
N PHE A 88 -7.02 1.78 -17.07
CA PHE A 88 -6.42 3.09 -17.22
C PHE A 88 -6.03 3.49 -18.66
N GLU A 89 -5.89 2.52 -19.58
CA GLU A 89 -5.64 2.82 -21.00
C GLU A 89 -6.93 3.03 -21.81
N LYS A 90 -8.09 2.61 -21.28
CA LYS A 90 -9.39 2.76 -21.95
C LYS A 90 -9.68 4.24 -22.17
N GLU A 91 -10.02 4.62 -23.40
CA GLU A 91 -10.24 6.02 -23.76
C GLU A 91 -11.32 6.71 -22.91
N THR A 92 -12.42 5.99 -22.63
CA THR A 92 -13.59 6.49 -21.92
C THR A 92 -13.53 6.39 -20.40
N ILE A 93 -12.39 5.97 -19.83
CA ILE A 93 -12.28 5.85 -18.36
C ILE A 93 -12.26 7.23 -17.69
N ALA A 94 -12.82 7.29 -16.48
CA ALA A 94 -12.77 8.46 -15.61
C ALA A 94 -11.34 8.97 -15.41
N LYS A 95 -11.19 10.29 -15.34
CA LYS A 95 -9.87 10.94 -15.22
C LYS A 95 -9.14 10.54 -13.93
N THR A 96 -9.87 10.34 -12.83
CA THR A 96 -9.36 9.90 -11.53
C THR A 96 -8.73 8.50 -11.59
N LEU A 97 -9.17 7.67 -12.55
CA LEU A 97 -8.70 6.31 -12.77
C LEU A 97 -7.67 6.17 -13.91
N LYS A 98 -7.25 7.28 -14.54
CA LYS A 98 -6.17 7.25 -15.55
C LYS A 98 -4.79 7.00 -14.94
N SER A 99 -4.60 7.29 -13.66
CA SER A 99 -3.33 7.13 -12.98
C SER A 99 -3.05 5.67 -12.65
N VAL A 100 -1.92 5.14 -13.11
CA VAL A 100 -1.45 3.79 -12.74
C VAL A 100 -1.25 3.66 -11.22
N ASP A 101 -0.88 4.76 -10.55
CA ASP A 101 -0.63 4.77 -9.10
C ASP A 101 -1.90 4.44 -8.31
N SER A 102 -3.06 4.93 -8.77
CA SER A 102 -4.35 4.63 -8.14
C SER A 102 -4.66 3.13 -8.19
N TRP A 103 -4.36 2.48 -9.32
CA TRP A 103 -4.54 1.03 -9.50
C TRP A 103 -3.57 0.23 -8.65
N ILE A 104 -2.29 0.63 -8.60
CA ILE A 104 -1.29 -0.02 -7.74
C ILE A 104 -1.74 0.05 -6.27
N SER A 105 -2.15 1.22 -5.81
CA SER A 105 -2.61 1.47 -4.44
C SER A 105 -3.80 0.60 -4.08
N MET A 106 -4.84 0.60 -4.93
CA MET A 106 -6.03 -0.22 -4.77
C MET A 106 -5.69 -1.73 -4.75
N LEU A 107 -4.84 -2.22 -5.67
CA LEU A 107 -4.45 -3.63 -5.72
C LEU A 107 -3.65 -4.05 -4.47
N ARG A 108 -2.82 -3.18 -3.90
CA ARG A 108 -2.11 -3.46 -2.63
C ARG A 108 -3.09 -3.63 -1.47
N ARG A 109 -4.05 -2.71 -1.34
CA ARG A 109 -5.12 -2.79 -0.32
C ARG A 109 -5.96 -4.05 -0.49
N LEU A 110 -6.35 -4.36 -1.74
CA LEU A 110 -7.07 -5.58 -2.06
C LEU A 110 -6.29 -6.81 -1.61
N MET A 111 -4.99 -6.88 -1.92
CA MET A 111 -4.15 -8.00 -1.52
C MET A 111 -4.06 -8.14 0.01
N ILE A 112 -3.96 -7.05 0.78
CA ILE A 112 -4.01 -7.12 2.26
C ILE A 112 -5.33 -7.74 2.73
N ARG A 113 -6.46 -7.25 2.20
CA ARG A 113 -7.79 -7.67 2.65
C ARG A 113 -8.15 -9.09 2.20
N VAL A 114 -7.67 -9.52 1.04
CA VAL A 114 -7.91 -10.86 0.49
C VAL A 114 -6.95 -11.90 1.04
N LEU A 115 -5.65 -11.61 1.15
CA LEU A 115 -4.65 -12.56 1.64
C LEU A 115 -4.88 -12.97 3.09
N ASN A 116 -5.43 -12.05 3.91
CA ASN A 116 -5.73 -12.31 5.32
C ASN A 116 -7.06 -13.04 5.53
N ALA A 117 -7.86 -13.24 4.47
CA ALA A 117 -9.17 -13.87 4.55
C ALA A 117 -9.16 -15.25 3.87
N ASN A 118 -9.98 -16.18 4.37
CA ASN A 118 -10.13 -17.52 3.77
C ASN A 118 -11.11 -17.46 2.58
N ILE A 119 -10.71 -16.75 1.52
CA ILE A 119 -11.54 -16.46 0.33
C ILE A 119 -11.09 -17.33 -0.85
N SER A 120 -12.03 -17.76 -1.69
CA SER A 120 -11.75 -18.41 -2.96
C SER A 120 -11.10 -17.42 -3.94
N LEU A 121 -9.97 -17.81 -4.54
CA LEU A 121 -9.27 -16.98 -5.52
C LEU A 121 -9.82 -17.13 -6.95
N ASN A 122 -10.69 -18.12 -7.17
CA ASN A 122 -11.37 -18.40 -8.44
C ASN A 122 -12.67 -17.60 -8.56
N VAL A 123 -12.59 -16.29 -8.35
CA VAL A 123 -13.72 -15.35 -8.44
C VAL A 123 -13.32 -14.17 -9.33
N PRO A 124 -14.24 -13.59 -10.12
CA PRO A 124 -13.92 -12.44 -10.96
C PRO A 124 -13.34 -11.27 -10.16
N LEU A 125 -12.25 -10.68 -10.66
CA LEU A 125 -11.61 -9.54 -10.02
C LEU A 125 -12.53 -8.32 -9.98
N GLN A 126 -13.40 -8.16 -10.99
CA GLN A 126 -14.35 -7.05 -11.12
C GLN A 126 -15.17 -6.81 -9.85
N LEU A 127 -15.63 -7.86 -9.18
CA LEU A 127 -16.43 -7.79 -7.94
C LEU A 127 -15.72 -7.00 -6.82
N TYR A 128 -14.39 -6.99 -6.84
CA TYR A 128 -13.58 -6.25 -5.89
C TYR A 128 -13.24 -4.86 -6.41
N LEU A 129 -13.05 -4.69 -7.73
CA LEU A 129 -12.76 -3.38 -8.31
C LEU A 129 -13.92 -2.39 -8.15
N GLU A 130 -15.15 -2.87 -8.03
CA GLU A 130 -16.35 -2.04 -7.80
C GLU A 130 -16.51 -1.59 -6.34
N ARG A 131 -15.67 -2.05 -5.43
CA ARG A 131 -15.74 -1.68 -4.01
C ARG A 131 -15.11 -0.32 -3.76
N THR A 132 -15.93 0.69 -3.50
CA THR A 132 -15.47 2.05 -3.17
C THR A 132 -14.49 2.12 -2.00
N ASP A 133 -14.62 1.23 -1.00
CA ASP A 133 -13.73 1.21 0.17
C ASP A 133 -12.28 0.79 -0.13
N LEU A 134 -11.99 0.31 -1.34
CA LEU A 134 -10.64 -0.02 -1.81
C LEU A 134 -9.97 1.12 -2.57
N TRP A 135 -10.72 2.16 -2.93
CA TRP A 135 -10.24 3.32 -3.66
C TRP A 135 -10.03 4.50 -2.72
N SER A 136 -9.20 5.45 -3.14
CA SER A 136 -9.08 6.71 -2.40
C SER A 136 -10.39 7.50 -2.47
N ASP A 137 -10.56 8.41 -1.52
CA ASP A 137 -11.71 9.32 -1.37
C ASP A 137 -12.09 10.14 -2.63
N ARG A 138 -11.19 10.19 -3.62
CA ARG A 138 -11.37 10.90 -4.89
C ARG A 138 -12.10 10.08 -5.96
N VAL A 139 -12.31 8.78 -5.75
CA VAL A 139 -12.97 7.90 -6.71
C VAL A 139 -14.43 7.69 -6.30
N SER A 140 -15.35 8.08 -7.17
CA SER A 140 -16.79 7.93 -6.97
C SER A 140 -17.34 6.65 -7.63
N ASP A 141 -18.54 6.22 -7.23
CA ASP A 141 -19.24 5.10 -7.88
C ASP A 141 -19.35 5.31 -9.41
N LEU A 142 -19.66 6.53 -9.84
CA LEU A 142 -19.75 6.89 -11.26
C LEU A 142 -18.41 6.74 -11.99
N ASP A 143 -17.29 6.96 -11.30
CA ASP A 143 -15.97 6.70 -11.90
C ASP A 143 -15.76 5.20 -12.11
N LEU A 144 -16.21 4.36 -11.18
CA LEU A 144 -16.10 2.91 -11.26
C LEU A 144 -16.92 2.32 -12.41
N GLU A 145 -18.06 2.93 -12.76
CA GLU A 145 -18.87 2.54 -13.92
C GLU A 145 -18.14 2.72 -15.27
N THR A 146 -17.02 3.45 -15.31
CA THR A 146 -16.32 3.74 -16.57
C THR A 146 -15.42 2.60 -17.06
N PHE A 147 -15.19 1.56 -16.25
CA PHE A 147 -14.42 0.38 -16.63
C PHE A 147 -15.18 -0.92 -16.33
N GLN A 148 -14.80 -1.98 -17.03
CA GLN A 148 -15.27 -3.34 -16.77
C GLN A 148 -14.18 -4.29 -17.21
N VAL A 149 -13.74 -5.16 -16.31
CA VAL A 149 -12.73 -6.19 -16.57
C VAL A 149 -13.43 -7.51 -16.85
N ASP A 150 -12.91 -8.30 -17.80
CA ASP A 150 -13.48 -9.61 -18.15
C ASP A 150 -13.51 -10.58 -16.96
N ASP A 151 -14.56 -11.40 -16.90
CA ASP A 151 -14.82 -12.33 -15.79
C ASP A 151 -13.75 -13.43 -15.64
N ASP A 152 -12.96 -13.68 -16.69
CA ASP A 152 -11.87 -14.64 -16.66
C ASP A 152 -10.58 -14.03 -16.06
N ILE A 153 -10.53 -12.72 -15.84
CA ILE A 153 -9.53 -12.09 -14.99
C ILE A 153 -9.99 -12.25 -13.54
N LEU A 154 -9.55 -13.35 -12.95
CA LEU A 154 -9.87 -13.74 -11.58
C LEU A 154 -8.99 -13.06 -10.54
N LEU A 155 -9.44 -13.12 -9.28
CA LEU A 155 -8.74 -12.60 -8.10
C LEU A 155 -7.34 -13.21 -7.94
N GLN A 156 -7.13 -14.44 -8.39
CA GLN A 156 -5.80 -15.05 -8.39
C GLN A 156 -4.76 -14.30 -9.24
N HIS A 157 -5.19 -13.53 -10.25
CA HIS A 157 -4.31 -12.76 -11.11
C HIS A 157 -3.89 -11.40 -10.53
N THR A 158 -4.43 -11.00 -9.37
CA THR A 158 -4.19 -9.68 -8.76
C THR A 158 -2.70 -9.37 -8.64
N TYR A 159 -1.89 -10.33 -8.20
CA TYR A 159 -0.46 -10.11 -8.03
C TYR A 159 0.28 -10.00 -9.38
N VAL A 160 -0.11 -10.79 -10.39
CA VAL A 160 0.45 -10.70 -11.76
C VAL A 160 0.20 -9.32 -12.36
N ILE A 161 -1.01 -8.77 -12.15
CA ILE A 161 -1.39 -7.43 -12.58
C ILE A 161 -0.55 -6.39 -11.84
N LEU A 162 -0.54 -6.44 -10.50
CA LEU A 162 0.21 -5.51 -9.66
C LEU A 162 1.69 -5.44 -10.07
N ARG A 163 2.35 -6.59 -10.26
CA ARG A 163 3.75 -6.65 -10.70
C ARG A 163 3.95 -6.07 -12.10
N GLY A 164 2.99 -6.26 -13.00
CA GLY A 164 2.99 -5.63 -14.32
C GLY A 164 2.94 -4.11 -14.25
N LEU A 165 2.06 -3.57 -13.40
CA LEU A 165 1.90 -2.13 -13.21
C LEU A 165 3.14 -1.49 -12.56
N GLU A 166 3.72 -2.13 -11.53
CA GLU A 166 4.96 -1.67 -10.89
C GLU A 166 6.11 -1.57 -11.89
N LYS A 167 6.30 -2.59 -12.75
CA LYS A 167 7.31 -2.57 -13.81
C LYS A 167 7.08 -1.43 -14.81
N LYS A 168 5.81 -1.16 -15.15
CA LYS A 168 5.44 -0.05 -16.05
C LYS A 168 5.77 1.31 -15.41
N GLN A 169 5.46 1.48 -14.13
CA GLN A 169 5.76 2.69 -13.35
C GLN A 169 7.28 2.93 -13.25
N GLU A 170 8.06 1.90 -12.94
CA GLU A 170 9.53 1.98 -12.90
C GLU A 170 10.13 2.35 -14.25
N SER A 171 9.56 1.85 -15.35
CA SER A 171 10.04 2.14 -16.70
C SER A 171 9.77 3.60 -17.09
N ASN A 172 8.61 4.13 -16.73
CA ASN A 172 8.26 5.54 -16.93
C ASN A 172 9.13 6.50 -16.10
N ASN A 173 9.46 6.11 -14.86
CA ASN A 173 10.31 6.93 -13.97
C ASN A 173 11.79 6.95 -14.39
N LYS A 174 12.25 5.98 -15.17
CA LYS A 174 13.62 5.95 -15.72
C LYS A 174 13.81 6.80 -16.99
N LEU A 175 12.74 7.40 -17.52
CA LEU A 175 12.73 8.07 -18.83
C LEU A 175 13.02 9.59 -18.85
N PRO A 176 13.56 10.22 -17.80
CA PRO A 176 14.34 11.44 -18.02
C PRO A 176 15.68 11.45 -17.25
N GLN A 177 16.64 10.59 -17.63
CA GLN A 177 18.05 10.80 -17.26
C GLN A 177 19.05 10.71 -18.45
N GLN A 178 18.58 10.50 -19.68
CA GLN A 178 19.48 10.46 -20.86
C GLN A 178 19.68 11.82 -21.56
N GLN A 179 19.12 12.92 -21.06
CA GLN A 179 19.37 14.28 -21.61
C GLN A 179 20.24 15.19 -20.73
N GLN A 180 20.74 14.74 -19.57
CA GLN A 180 21.62 15.56 -18.70
C GLN A 180 23.10 15.10 -18.66
N GLN A 181 23.48 14.03 -19.36
CA GLN A 181 24.88 13.57 -19.38
C GLN A 181 25.79 14.23 -20.43
N LYS A 182 25.38 15.36 -21.04
CA LYS A 182 26.24 16.13 -21.96
C LYS A 182 26.63 17.52 -21.47
N THR A 183 26.40 17.87 -20.20
CA THR A 183 26.76 19.21 -19.70
C THR A 183 27.36 19.23 -18.29
N SER A 184 27.79 18.10 -17.74
CA SER A 184 28.35 18.03 -16.37
C SER A 184 29.81 17.56 -16.30
N GLU A 185 30.53 17.46 -17.42
CA GLU A 185 31.99 17.24 -17.41
C GLU A 185 32.82 18.52 -17.11
N ILE A 186 32.17 19.66 -16.87
CA ILE A 186 32.84 20.90 -16.47
C ILE A 186 32.17 21.44 -15.21
N GLN A 187 32.43 20.78 -14.07
CA GLN A 187 32.49 21.35 -12.70
C GLN A 187 32.54 20.20 -11.68
N SER A 188 33.54 19.34 -11.81
CA SER A 188 34.03 18.56 -10.68
C SER A 188 35.10 19.37 -9.98
N LYS A 189 34.71 20.04 -8.89
CA LYS A 189 35.52 20.37 -7.70
C LYS A 189 34.80 21.47 -6.93
N GLU A 190 34.11 21.10 -5.86
CA GLU A 190 34.24 21.66 -4.51
C GLU A 190 32.97 21.39 -3.69
N GLY A 191 33.16 20.81 -2.51
CA GLY A 191 32.36 21.16 -1.34
C GLY A 191 31.11 20.33 -1.02
N GLU A 192 31.22 19.62 0.09
CA GLU A 192 30.19 19.48 1.14
C GLU A 192 29.17 18.34 1.02
N GLN A 193 29.55 17.26 1.72
CA GLN A 193 28.65 16.23 2.26
C GLN A 193 27.76 16.85 3.34
N GLU A 194 26.50 17.11 3.01
CA GLU A 194 25.45 17.23 4.04
C GLU A 194 24.83 15.86 4.35
N ASN A 195 24.61 15.71 5.65
CA ASN A 195 24.56 14.47 6.40
C ASN A 195 23.08 14.10 6.63
N PHE A 196 22.53 13.22 5.80
CA PHE A 196 21.19 12.66 6.07
C PHE A 196 21.29 11.63 7.18
N GLN A 197 20.96 12.04 8.41
CA GLN A 197 20.80 11.16 9.57
C GLN A 197 19.69 10.14 9.33
N THR A 198 20.08 8.89 9.13
CA THR A 198 19.21 7.71 9.21
C THR A 198 18.64 7.56 10.63
N TRP A 199 17.31 7.60 10.76
CA TRP A 199 16.55 7.49 12.02
C TRP A 199 16.58 6.12 12.72
N PHE A 200 17.42 5.17 12.28
CA PHE A 200 17.57 3.87 12.93
C PHE A 200 18.89 3.81 13.70
N GLY A 201 18.92 4.50 14.84
CA GLY A 201 20.07 4.51 15.76
C GLY A 201 19.65 4.19 17.19
N ASN A 202 20.14 3.03 17.67
CA ASN A 202 20.35 2.66 19.08
C ASN A 202 19.14 2.23 19.94
N THR A 203 18.83 0.94 19.90
CA THR A 203 18.50 0.21 21.13
C THR A 203 19.65 -0.74 21.48
N ALA A 204 20.13 -0.55 22.70
CA ALA A 204 21.36 -1.09 23.25
C ALA A 204 21.41 -2.63 23.28
N LYS A 205 22.63 -3.16 23.14
CA LYS A 205 23.00 -4.52 23.51
C LYS A 205 22.73 -4.71 25.02
N VAL A 206 21.69 -5.47 25.37
CA VAL A 206 21.59 -6.10 26.70
C VAL A 206 21.82 -7.59 26.52
N ALA A 207 23.08 -7.99 26.71
CA ALA A 207 23.43 -9.38 26.90
C ALA A 207 22.90 -9.83 28.28
N THR A 208 21.92 -10.72 28.30
CA THR A 208 21.61 -11.52 29.50
C THR A 208 21.48 -12.98 29.10
N LYS A 209 22.37 -13.81 29.65
CA LYS A 209 22.39 -15.27 29.49
C LYS A 209 21.09 -15.86 30.07
N PRO A 210 20.48 -16.88 29.44
CA PRO A 210 19.33 -17.56 30.01
C PRO A 210 19.74 -18.39 31.23
N LYS A 211 19.07 -18.15 32.37
CA LYS A 211 19.18 -18.95 33.59
C LYS A 211 18.14 -20.06 33.52
N VAL A 212 18.58 -21.30 33.32
CA VAL A 212 17.71 -22.49 33.28
C VAL A 212 17.13 -22.72 34.68
N LEU A 213 15.80 -22.58 34.82
CA LEU A 213 15.06 -22.98 36.01
C LEU A 213 14.73 -24.48 35.91
N LYS A 214 15.28 -25.29 36.81
CA LYS A 214 14.87 -26.70 36.98
C LYS A 214 13.53 -26.76 37.73
N PRO A 215 12.60 -27.65 37.33
CA PRO A 215 11.32 -27.81 38.02
C PRO A 215 11.53 -28.53 39.37
N LYS A 216 10.97 -27.96 40.44
CA LYS A 216 10.76 -28.66 41.73
C LYS A 216 9.52 -29.54 41.60
N ILE A 217 9.73 -30.85 41.53
CA ILE A 217 8.67 -31.85 41.73
C ILE A 217 8.33 -31.83 43.23
N ARG A 218 7.07 -31.60 43.58
CA ARG A 218 6.54 -31.90 44.92
C ARG A 218 5.95 -33.31 44.89
N VAL A 219 6.47 -34.18 45.74
CA VAL A 219 5.82 -35.41 46.21
C VAL A 219 5.06 -35.05 47.47
#